data_AF-A0A7X9BEP3-F1
#
_entry.id   AF-A0A7X9BEP3-F1
#
_cell.length_a   1.000
_cell.length_b   1.000
_cell.length_c   1.000
_cell.angle_alpha   90.00
_cell.angle_beta   90.00
_cell.angle_gamma   90.00
#
_symmetry.space_group_name_H-M   'P 1'
#
loop_
_entity.id
_entity.type
_entity.pdbx_description
1 polymer ?
#
loop_
_entity_poly.entity_id
_entity_poly.type
_entity_poly.pdbx_seq_one_letter_code
_entity_poly.pdbx_strand_id
1 'polypeptide(L)'
;TVMSNLGLHLAFQKLGIKAVETKVGDRYVLEELLRTGACFGGEQSGHIIFLDYNTTGDGIITALQLMAMMKETGQPLDQLAAQMERLPQLLVNVQVADKDAVMKSPVLKEAIQQEEKNMGGSGRILVRPSGTEPLVRVMAEGRDMLQLEGIVGRLTNIIKEL
;
A
#
# COMPACT_ATOMS: atom_id res chain seq x y z
N THR A 1 -0.39 5.62 -2.17
CA THR A 1 -0.77 4.72 -3.29
C THR A 1 -1.23 3.38 -2.74
N VAL A 2 -1.69 2.45 -3.58
CA VAL A 2 -2.06 1.06 -3.17
C VAL A 2 -0.92 0.30 -2.46
N MET A 3 0.31 0.81 -2.48
CA MET A 3 1.45 0.21 -1.78
C MET A 3 1.58 0.65 -0.32
N SER A 4 0.84 1.68 0.12
CA SER A 4 0.86 2.10 1.53
C SER A 4 0.44 0.95 2.42
N ASN A 5 1.14 0.76 3.55
CA ASN A 5 0.87 -0.37 4.44
C ASN A 5 -0.56 -0.33 4.98
N LEU A 6 -1.22 -1.48 5.07
CA LEU A 6 -2.60 -1.59 5.59
C LEU A 6 -2.79 -0.92 6.96
N GLY A 7 -1.74 -0.91 7.80
CA GLY A 7 -1.73 -0.19 9.07
C GLY A 7 -2.10 1.29 8.99
N LEU A 8 -1.66 1.97 7.94
CA LEU A 8 -2.01 3.38 7.67
C LEU A 8 -3.50 3.53 7.42
N HIS A 9 -4.08 2.64 6.61
CA HIS A 9 -5.51 2.68 6.27
C HIS A 9 -6.38 2.42 7.51
N LEU A 10 -5.98 1.48 8.36
CA LEU A 10 -6.66 1.21 9.63
C LEU A 10 -6.55 2.39 10.59
N ALA A 11 -5.39 3.05 10.67
CA ALA A 11 -5.21 4.25 11.48
C ALA A 11 -6.10 5.41 10.99
N PHE A 12 -6.14 5.67 9.69
CA PHE A 12 -7.01 6.70 9.11
C PHE A 12 -8.48 6.40 9.32
N GLN A 13 -8.90 5.14 9.14
CA GLN A 13 -10.27 4.71 9.39
C GLN A 13 -10.68 4.95 10.85
N LYS A 14 -9.82 4.62 11.82
CA LYS A 14 -10.07 4.90 13.25
C LYS A 14 -10.25 6.39 13.55
N LEU A 15 -9.57 7.26 12.80
CA LEU A 15 -9.65 8.71 12.94
C LEU A 15 -10.75 9.35 12.07
N GLY A 16 -11.53 8.56 11.33
CA GLY A 16 -12.54 9.07 10.40
C GLY A 16 -11.95 9.78 9.17
N ILE A 17 -10.67 9.58 8.88
CA ILE A 17 -9.98 10.15 7.73
C ILE A 17 -10.22 9.26 6.52
N LYS A 18 -10.74 9.83 5.43
CA LYS A 18 -10.93 9.12 4.18
C LYS A 18 -9.59 9.00 3.44
N ALA A 19 -9.03 7.79 3.40
CA ALA A 19 -7.89 7.47 2.55
C ALA A 19 -8.34 7.27 1.09
N VAL A 20 -7.72 7.98 0.15
CA VAL A 20 -7.91 7.76 -1.29
C VAL A 20 -6.69 7.03 -1.83
N GLU A 21 -6.91 5.88 -2.46
CA GLU A 21 -5.84 5.07 -3.04
C GLU A 21 -5.70 5.35 -4.54
N THR A 22 -4.45 5.47 -4.98
CA THR A 22 -4.08 5.66 -6.38
C THR A 22 -3.14 4.56 -6.84
N LYS A 23 -2.98 4.44 -8.17
CA LYS A 23 -1.92 3.62 -8.77
C LYS A 23 -0.54 4.08 -8.29
N VAL A 24 0.44 3.18 -8.35
CA VAL A 24 1.82 3.47 -7.93
C VAL A 24 2.44 4.52 -8.85
N GLY A 25 3.09 5.53 -8.26
CA GLY A 25 3.68 6.67 -8.96
C GLY A 25 3.14 8.01 -8.46
N ASP A 26 4.05 8.91 -8.11
CA ASP A 26 3.83 10.30 -7.72
C ASP A 26 2.85 11.06 -8.61
N ARG A 27 2.92 10.87 -9.93
CA ARG A 27 1.99 11.46 -10.90
C ARG A 27 0.53 11.16 -10.56
N TYR A 28 0.21 9.90 -10.25
CA TYR A 28 -1.17 9.52 -9.94
C TYR A 28 -1.63 10.08 -8.59
N VAL A 29 -0.71 10.26 -7.65
CA VAL A 29 -1.00 10.94 -6.39
C VAL A 29 -1.36 12.40 -6.66
N LEU A 30 -0.53 13.12 -7.41
CA LEU A 30 -0.78 14.53 -7.73
C LEU A 30 -2.09 14.72 -8.53
N GLU A 31 -2.32 13.92 -9.56
CA GLU A 31 -3.56 13.95 -10.36
C GLU A 31 -4.80 13.78 -9.45
N GLU A 32 -4.73 12.85 -8.49
CA GLU A 32 -5.85 12.59 -7.58
C GLU A 32 -6.06 13.71 -6.54
N LEU A 33 -4.98 14.29 -6.02
CA LEU A 33 -5.07 15.45 -5.13
C LEU A 33 -5.77 16.63 -5.82
N LEU A 34 -5.36 16.94 -7.06
CA LEU A 34 -6.00 17.98 -7.87
C LEU A 34 -7.46 17.66 -8.20
N ARG A 35 -7.76 16.40 -8.53
CA ARG A 35 -9.12 15.95 -8.87
C ARG A 35 -10.08 16.03 -7.68
N THR A 36 -9.58 15.75 -6.48
CA THR A 36 -10.40 15.68 -5.25
C THR A 36 -10.41 16.98 -4.45
N GLY A 37 -9.49 17.89 -4.74
CA GLY A 37 -9.26 19.09 -3.93
C GLY A 37 -8.59 18.79 -2.58
N ALA A 38 -8.00 17.61 -2.42
CA ALA A 38 -7.24 17.27 -1.22
C ALA A 38 -5.86 17.96 -1.25
N CYS A 39 -5.35 18.37 -0.08
CA CYS A 39 -4.09 19.13 0.01
C CYS A 39 -2.87 18.31 0.46
N PHE A 40 -3.05 17.04 0.85
CA PHE A 40 -1.99 16.19 1.37
C PHE A 40 -2.03 14.79 0.76
N GLY A 41 -0.89 14.31 0.26
CA GLY A 41 -0.76 12.96 -0.27
C GLY A 41 0.69 12.51 -0.40
N GLY A 42 0.91 11.25 -0.74
CA GLY A 42 2.27 10.76 -0.98
C GLY A 42 2.42 9.26 -1.17
N GLU A 43 3.68 8.85 -1.18
CA GLU A 43 4.13 7.47 -1.34
C GLU A 43 5.01 7.01 -0.17
N GLN A 44 5.07 5.69 0.03
CA GLN A 44 5.90 5.06 1.06
C GLN A 44 7.41 5.33 0.91
N SER A 45 7.86 5.83 -0.24
CA SER A 45 9.24 6.24 -0.49
C SER A 45 9.64 7.51 0.28
N GLY A 46 8.67 8.22 0.87
CA GLY A 46 8.88 9.54 1.45
C GLY A 46 8.64 10.69 0.46
N HIS A 47 8.20 10.40 -0.76
CA HIS A 47 7.68 11.43 -1.66
C HIS A 47 6.31 11.90 -1.15
N ILE A 48 6.32 12.97 -0.35
CA ILE A 48 5.12 13.57 0.27
C ILE A 48 4.87 14.94 -0.34
N ILE A 49 3.61 15.18 -0.70
CA ILE A 49 3.13 16.40 -1.34
C ILE A 49 2.24 17.15 -0.34
N PHE A 50 2.63 18.38 -0.03
CA PHE A 50 1.78 19.37 0.63
C PHE A 50 1.39 20.42 -0.40
N LEU A 51 0.22 20.27 -1.02
CA LEU A 51 -0.23 21.15 -2.11
C LEU A 51 -0.47 22.59 -1.68
N ASP A 52 -0.64 22.83 -0.38
CA ASP A 52 -0.73 24.19 0.17
C ASP A 52 0.60 24.96 0.02
N TYR A 53 1.72 24.27 -0.15
CA TYR A 53 3.05 24.88 -0.21
C TYR A 53 3.81 24.64 -1.52
N ASN A 54 3.63 23.48 -2.17
CA ASN A 54 4.38 23.12 -3.36
C ASN A 54 3.55 22.28 -4.32
N THR A 55 3.84 22.36 -5.62
CA THR A 55 3.15 21.59 -6.68
C THR A 55 3.80 20.24 -6.97
N THR A 56 4.75 19.82 -6.12
CA THR A 56 5.48 18.55 -6.21
C THR A 56 5.85 18.06 -4.81
N GLY A 57 6.31 16.83 -4.70
CA GLY A 57 6.84 16.30 -3.44
C GLY A 57 8.09 17.06 -3.00
N ASP A 58 8.14 17.43 -1.72
CA ASP A 58 9.21 18.25 -1.16
C ASP A 58 9.66 17.69 0.19
N GLY A 59 10.87 17.12 0.20
CA GLY A 59 11.44 16.50 1.40
C GLY A 59 11.78 17.52 2.50
N ILE A 60 12.14 18.75 2.14
CA ILE A 60 12.47 19.79 3.11
C ILE A 60 11.20 20.27 3.80
N ILE A 61 10.14 20.57 3.03
CA ILE A 61 8.84 20.93 3.60
C ILE A 61 8.31 19.80 4.48
N THR A 62 8.41 18.54 4.02
CA THR A 62 7.99 17.37 4.80
C THR A 62 8.74 17.27 6.13
N ALA A 63 10.07 17.46 6.11
CA ALA A 63 10.88 17.46 7.33
C ALA A 63 10.52 18.62 8.27
N LEU A 64 10.28 19.81 7.73
CA LEU A 64 9.86 20.99 8.50
C LEU A 64 8.48 20.76 9.16
N GLN A 65 7.50 20.23 8.43
CA GLN A 65 6.18 19.91 8.95
C GLN A 65 6.24 18.86 10.06
N LEU A 66 7.07 17.82 9.89
CA LEU A 66 7.28 16.81 10.92
C LEU A 66 7.93 17.40 12.18
N MET A 67 8.98 18.20 12.03
CA MET A 67 9.64 18.88 13.16
C MET A 67 8.72 19.91 13.84
N ALA A 68 7.88 20.61 13.08
CA ALA A 68 6.86 21.49 13.62
C ALA A 68 5.87 20.73 14.49
N MET A 69 5.40 19.56 14.04
CA MET A 69 4.52 18.69 14.83
C MET A 69 5.18 18.19 16.12
N MET A 70 6.45 17.78 16.06
CA MET A 70 7.23 17.40 17.27
C MET A 70 7.33 18.57 18.26
N LYS A 71 7.60 19.78 17.76
CA LYS A 71 7.69 20.99 18.59
C LYS A 71 6.35 21.38 19.21
N GLU A 72 5.27 21.32 18.43
CA GLU A 72 3.92 21.70 18.87
C GLU A 72 3.38 20.74 19.94
N THR A 73 3.55 19.44 19.72
CA THR A 73 3.07 18.40 20.64
C THR A 73 3.99 18.18 21.83
N GLY A 74 5.26 18.57 21.72
CA GLY A 74 6.31 18.23 22.68
C GLY A 74 6.66 16.73 22.71
N GLN A 75 6.14 15.94 21.77
CA GLN A 75 6.35 14.49 21.72
C GLN A 75 7.56 14.13 20.86
N PRO A 76 8.35 13.12 21.28
CA PRO A 76 9.39 12.56 20.43
C PRO A 76 8.79 11.81 19.24
N LEU A 77 9.60 11.65 18.18
CA LEU A 77 9.14 11.11 16.89
C LEU A 77 8.61 9.67 16.99
N ASP A 78 9.17 8.86 17.88
CA ASP A 78 8.73 7.48 18.13
C ASP A 78 7.30 7.41 18.68
N GLN A 79 6.90 8.36 19.54
CA GLN A 79 5.53 8.45 20.04
C GLN A 79 4.54 8.92 18.97
N LEU A 80 4.94 9.88 18.13
CA LEU A 80 4.12 10.33 17.00
C LEU A 80 3.95 9.21 15.96
N ALA A 81 5.01 8.46 15.68
CA ALA A 81 4.97 7.34 14.74
C ALA A 81 4.14 6.15 15.26
N ALA A 82 4.11 5.94 16.59
CA ALA A 82 3.36 4.85 17.22
C ALA A 82 1.82 4.96 17.10
N GLN A 83 1.29 6.07 16.56
CA GLN A 83 -0.15 6.24 16.28
C GLN A 83 -0.65 5.31 15.17
N MET A 84 0.24 4.73 14.36
CA MET A 84 -0.07 3.66 13.42
C MET A 84 0.77 2.41 13.70
N GLU A 85 0.12 1.24 13.66
CA GLU A 85 0.79 -0.05 13.70
C GLU A 85 1.19 -0.42 12.27
N ARG A 86 2.48 -0.57 11.98
CA ARG A 86 2.91 -1.13 10.69
C ARG A 86 2.67 -2.64 10.70
N LEU A 87 1.70 -3.10 9.92
CA LEU A 87 1.38 -4.53 9.84
C LEU A 87 2.48 -5.28 9.07
N PRO A 88 2.74 -6.55 9.43
CA PRO A 88 3.54 -7.45 8.60
C PRO A 88 3.03 -7.47 7.15
N GLN A 89 3.99 -7.49 6.22
CA GLN A 89 3.77 -7.49 4.79
C GLN A 89 4.73 -8.49 4.15
N LEU A 90 4.18 -9.42 3.38
CA LEU A 90 4.95 -10.38 2.60
C LEU A 90 4.74 -10.08 1.11
N LEU A 91 5.83 -9.87 0.38
CA LEU A 91 5.83 -9.61 -1.07
C LEU A 91 6.68 -10.66 -1.77
N VAL A 92 6.07 -11.41 -2.70
CA VAL A 92 6.74 -12.42 -3.52
C VAL A 92 6.59 -12.07 -4.99
N ASN A 93 7.70 -12.16 -5.72
CA ASN A 93 7.73 -11.98 -7.17
C ASN A 93 7.70 -13.35 -7.85
N VAL A 94 6.73 -13.56 -8.74
CA VAL A 94 6.53 -14.81 -9.47
C VAL A 94 6.79 -14.55 -10.95
N GLN A 95 7.83 -15.16 -11.49
CA GLN A 95 8.13 -15.06 -12.92
C GLN A 95 7.07 -15.81 -13.73
N VAL A 96 6.58 -15.19 -14.79
CA VAL A 96 5.51 -15.74 -15.65
C VAL A 96 5.83 -15.47 -17.12
N ALA A 97 5.37 -16.35 -18.00
CA ALA A 97 5.54 -16.17 -19.45
C ALA A 97 4.62 -15.07 -19.99
N ASP A 98 3.35 -15.04 -19.56
CA ASP A 98 2.36 -14.06 -19.99
C ASP A 98 1.62 -13.49 -18.77
N LYS A 99 1.93 -12.22 -18.44
CA LYS A 99 1.30 -11.50 -17.33
C LYS A 99 -0.19 -11.26 -17.56
N ASP A 100 -0.61 -11.01 -18.80
CA ASP A 100 -1.99 -10.67 -19.10
C ASP A 100 -2.88 -11.90 -19.01
N ALA A 101 -2.38 -13.07 -19.43
CA ALA A 101 -3.07 -14.34 -19.26
C ALA A 101 -3.31 -14.65 -17.78
N VAL A 102 -2.26 -14.55 -16.95
CA VAL A 102 -2.35 -14.76 -15.50
C VAL A 102 -3.35 -13.81 -14.85
N MET A 103 -3.26 -12.50 -15.13
CA MET A 103 -4.16 -11.51 -14.52
C MET A 103 -5.62 -11.61 -14.99
N LYS A 104 -5.88 -12.23 -16.15
CA LYS A 104 -7.23 -12.50 -16.66
C LYS A 104 -7.80 -13.84 -16.17
N SER A 105 -6.97 -14.72 -15.62
CA SER A 105 -7.37 -16.05 -15.17
C SER A 105 -8.51 -15.99 -14.13
N PRO A 106 -9.67 -16.61 -14.40
CA PRO A 106 -10.74 -16.77 -13.42
C PRO A 106 -10.28 -17.53 -12.18
N VAL A 107 -9.43 -18.55 -12.36
CA VAL A 107 -8.88 -19.38 -11.28
C VAL A 107 -8.12 -18.52 -10.27
N LEU A 108 -7.27 -17.59 -10.75
CA LEU A 108 -6.53 -16.68 -9.86
C LEU A 108 -7.48 -15.72 -9.14
N LYS A 109 -8.49 -15.18 -9.83
CA LYS A 109 -9.45 -14.25 -9.22
C LYS A 109 -10.26 -14.90 -8.11
N GLU A 110 -10.75 -16.12 -8.34
CA GLU A 110 -11.50 -16.88 -7.35
C GLU A 110 -10.62 -17.23 -6.14
N ALA A 111 -9.37 -17.62 -6.37
CA ALA A 111 -8.43 -17.89 -5.30
C ALA A 111 -8.14 -16.65 -4.45
N ILE A 112 -7.91 -15.48 -5.07
CA ILE A 112 -7.72 -14.22 -4.35
C ILE A 112 -8.94 -13.91 -3.48
N GLN A 113 -10.15 -13.99 -4.03
CA GLN A 113 -11.38 -13.73 -3.26
C GLN A 113 -11.57 -14.69 -2.09
N GLN A 114 -11.22 -15.96 -2.27
CA GLN A 114 -11.31 -16.95 -1.20
C GLN A 114 -10.31 -16.65 -0.08
N GLU A 115 -9.08 -16.28 -0.42
CA GLU A 115 -8.07 -15.92 0.58
C GLU A 115 -8.40 -14.59 1.28
N GLU A 116 -8.94 -13.60 0.58
CA GLU A 116 -9.44 -12.36 1.19
C GLU A 116 -10.54 -12.64 2.23
N LYS A 117 -11.46 -13.58 1.94
CA LYS A 117 -12.46 -14.05 2.90
C LYS A 117 -11.81 -14.74 4.10
N ASN A 118 -10.81 -15.58 3.87
CA ASN A 118 -10.08 -16.28 4.94
C ASN A 118 -9.35 -15.30 5.88
N MET A 119 -8.95 -14.13 5.39
CA MET A 119 -8.35 -13.06 6.21
C MET A 119 -9.37 -12.32 7.09
N GLY A 120 -10.68 -12.49 6.87
CA GLY A 120 -11.73 -11.95 7.74
C GLY A 120 -11.71 -10.42 7.88
N GLY A 121 -11.23 -9.70 6.87
CA GLY A 121 -11.06 -8.25 6.91
C GLY A 121 -9.90 -7.76 7.80
N SER A 122 -9.10 -8.66 8.36
CA SER A 122 -7.93 -8.32 9.17
C SER A 122 -6.63 -8.16 8.37
N GLY A 123 -6.72 -8.30 7.05
CA GLY A 123 -5.60 -8.27 6.12
C GLY A 123 -5.99 -7.81 4.72
N ARG A 124 -5.00 -7.69 3.85
CA ARG A 124 -5.15 -7.27 2.45
C ARG A 124 -4.29 -8.12 1.53
N ILE A 125 -4.81 -8.48 0.37
CA ILE A 125 -4.07 -9.12 -0.71
C ILE A 125 -3.98 -8.13 -1.87
N LEU A 126 -2.80 -8.03 -2.49
CA LEU A 126 -2.59 -7.24 -3.70
C LEU A 126 -1.78 -8.07 -4.70
N VAL A 127 -2.43 -8.46 -5.79
CA VAL A 127 -1.79 -9.12 -6.92
C VAL A 127 -1.73 -8.17 -8.10
N ARG A 128 -0.55 -7.93 -8.64
CA ARG A 128 -0.36 -7.01 -9.78
C ARG A 128 0.77 -7.44 -10.72
N PRO A 129 0.67 -7.17 -12.03
CA PRO A 129 1.78 -7.38 -12.94
C PRO A 129 2.90 -6.36 -12.70
N SER A 130 4.16 -6.75 -12.94
CA SER A 130 5.25 -5.79 -13.08
C SER A 130 5.12 -5.03 -14.40
N GLY A 131 5.39 -3.72 -14.39
CA GLY A 131 5.37 -2.90 -15.60
C GLY A 131 6.60 -3.11 -16.48
N THR A 132 7.73 -3.49 -15.89
CA THR A 132 9.04 -3.54 -16.56
C THR A 132 9.60 -4.96 -16.69
N GLU A 133 9.10 -5.91 -15.91
CA GLU A 133 9.64 -7.28 -15.83
C GLU A 133 8.56 -8.32 -16.17
N PRO A 134 8.93 -9.52 -16.65
CA PRO A 134 7.99 -10.62 -16.91
C PRO A 134 7.64 -11.36 -15.60
N LEU A 135 7.08 -10.63 -14.63
CA LEU A 135 6.67 -11.18 -13.34
C LEU A 135 5.35 -10.59 -12.85
N VAL A 136 4.67 -11.37 -12.01
CA VAL A 136 3.51 -10.96 -11.20
C VAL A 136 3.96 -10.84 -9.75
N ARG A 137 3.54 -9.77 -9.10
CA ARG A 137 3.82 -9.47 -7.69
C ARG A 137 2.63 -9.88 -6.86
N VAL A 138 2.85 -10.76 -5.89
CA VAL A 138 1.85 -11.22 -4.92
C VAL A 138 2.22 -10.64 -3.57
N MET A 139 1.37 -9.80 -3.02
CA MET A 139 1.55 -9.20 -1.71
C MET A 139 0.39 -9.59 -0.80
N ALA A 140 0.71 -9.93 0.45
CA ALA A 140 -0.28 -10.08 1.52
C ALA A 140 0.16 -9.28 2.75
N GLU A 141 -0.80 -8.68 3.44
CA GLU A 141 -0.61 -7.90 4.66
C GLU A 141 -1.57 -8.36 5.75
N GLY A 142 -1.10 -8.48 6.98
CA GLY A 142 -1.90 -8.94 8.11
C GLY A 142 -1.04 -9.21 9.34
N ARG A 143 -1.67 -9.50 10.48
CA ARG A 143 -0.96 -9.66 11.76
C ARG A 143 -0.21 -10.97 11.93
N ASP A 144 -0.68 -12.04 11.30
CA ASP A 144 -0.11 -13.38 11.44
C ASP A 144 0.77 -13.73 10.23
N MET A 145 2.09 -13.73 10.43
CA MET A 145 3.06 -14.04 9.36
C MET A 145 2.89 -15.46 8.79
N LEU A 146 2.53 -16.44 9.62
CA LEU A 146 2.32 -17.82 9.14
C LEU A 146 1.09 -17.90 8.23
N GLN A 147 0.03 -17.14 8.55
CA GLN A 147 -1.12 -16.99 7.68
C GLN A 147 -0.72 -16.35 6.34
N LEU A 148 0.09 -15.28 6.37
CA LEU A 148 0.57 -14.60 5.15
C LEU A 148 1.39 -15.52 4.26
N GLU A 149 2.34 -16.26 4.83
CA GLU A 149 3.16 -17.24 4.11
C GLU A 149 2.30 -18.31 3.45
N GLY A 150 1.29 -18.83 4.16
CA GLY A 150 0.34 -19.79 3.61
C GLY A 150 -0.47 -19.24 2.43
N ILE A 151 -1.01 -18.02 2.57
CA ILE A 151 -1.79 -17.34 1.52
C ILE A 151 -0.92 -17.09 0.28
N VAL A 152 0.24 -16.44 0.47
CA VAL A 152 1.14 -16.08 -0.62
C VAL A 152 1.69 -17.32 -1.31
N GLY A 153 2.00 -18.38 -0.56
CA GLY A 153 2.45 -19.67 -1.10
C GLY A 153 1.40 -20.30 -2.01
N ARG A 154 0.13 -20.38 -1.57
CA ARG A 154 -0.97 -20.92 -2.39
C ARG A 154 -1.19 -20.12 -3.66
N LEU A 155 -1.27 -18.80 -3.56
CA LEU A 155 -1.45 -17.92 -4.72
C LEU A 155 -0.27 -18.00 -5.69
N THR A 156 0.96 -18.08 -5.17
CA THR A 156 2.17 -18.24 -5.99
C THR A 156 2.17 -19.55 -6.76
N ASN A 157 1.72 -20.65 -6.14
CA ASN A 157 1.63 -21.94 -6.81
C ASN A 157 0.61 -21.90 -7.95
N ILE A 158 -0.57 -21.33 -7.70
CA ILE A 158 -1.59 -21.13 -8.75
C ILE A 158 -1.02 -20.32 -9.92
N ILE A 159 -0.31 -19.23 -9.64
CA ILE A 159 0.29 -18.39 -10.70
C ILE A 159 1.33 -19.16 -11.52
N LYS A 160 2.09 -20.09 -10.92
CA LYS A 160 3.09 -20.89 -11.64
C LYS A 160 2.47 -21.95 -12.56
N GLU A 161 1.22 -22.32 -12.32
CA GLU A 161 0.48 -23.30 -13.13
C GLU A 161 -0.32 -22.64 -14.28
N LEU A 162 -0.39 -21.30 -14.32
CA LEU A 162 -1.04 -20.49 -15.34
C LEU A 162 -0.05 -20.02 -16.41
#